data_AF-A0A498FXZ4-F1
#
_entry.id   AF-A0A498FXZ4-F1
#
_cell.length_a   1.000
_cell.length_b   1.000
_cell.length_c   1.000
_cell.angle_alpha   90.00
_cell.angle_beta   90.00
_cell.angle_gamma   90.00
#
_symmetry.space_group_name_H-M   'P 1'
#
loop_
_entity.id
_entity.type
_entity.pdbx_description
1 polymer ?
#
loop_
_entity_poly.entity_id
_entity_poly.type
_entity_poly.pdbx_seq_one_letter_code
_entity_poly.pdbx_strand_id
1 'polypeptide(L)'
;MRLGLLDMIGLAASLIFAIPLGNYAVFRLLAGEVALGGGLLVVAVAMVVLPQYFLDPAQILRRLLSGLLPSQLRGDDAAAPETEDDSPSVAVGSDSDDR
;
A
#
# COMPACT_ATOMS: atom_id res chain seq x y z
N MET A 1 -11.28 10.44 -4.50
CA MET A 1 -10.08 9.61 -4.72
C MET A 1 -8.90 10.54 -4.86
N ARG A 2 -7.96 10.57 -3.90
CA ARG A 2 -6.70 11.32 -4.11
C ARG A 2 -5.78 10.41 -4.89
N LEU A 3 -5.66 10.65 -6.19
CA LEU A 3 -4.63 10.02 -7.01
C LEU A 3 -3.27 10.48 -6.48
N GLY A 4 -2.44 9.53 -6.04
CA GLY A 4 -1.10 9.85 -5.57
C GLY A 4 -0.26 10.46 -6.68
N LEU A 5 0.76 11.26 -6.33
CA LEU A 5 1.63 11.91 -7.31
C LEU A 5 2.30 10.90 -8.26
N LEU A 6 2.68 9.75 -7.70
CA LEU A 6 3.29 8.63 -8.43
C LEU A 6 2.33 7.98 -9.44
N ASP A 7 1.04 7.92 -9.12
CA ASP A 7 0.02 7.37 -10.01
C ASP A 7 -0.25 8.35 -11.17
N MET A 8 -0.32 9.65 -10.88
CA MET A 8 -0.34 10.69 -11.91
C MET A 8 0.86 10.61 -12.87
N ILE A 9 2.07 10.41 -12.34
CA ILE A 9 3.28 10.28 -13.16
C ILE A 9 3.26 8.98 -13.97
N GLY A 10 2.86 7.85 -13.37
CA GLY A 10 2.75 6.56 -14.06
C GLY A 10 1.75 6.59 -15.20
N LEU A 11 0.58 7.20 -14.96
CA LEU A 11 -0.44 7.40 -15.98
C LEU A 11 0.07 8.35 -17.07
N ALA A 12 0.69 9.48 -16.71
CA ALA A 12 1.26 10.41 -17.68
C ALA A 12 2.33 9.77 -18.57
N ALA A 13 3.24 8.99 -17.99
CA ALA A 13 4.29 8.26 -18.72
C ALA A 13 3.70 7.25 -19.71
N SER A 14 2.69 6.48 -19.27
CA SER A 14 1.92 5.59 -20.16
C SER A 14 1.28 6.35 -21.32
N LEU A 15 0.65 7.49 -21.00
CA LEU A 15 -0.10 8.29 -21.96
C LEU A 15 0.80 8.88 -23.06
N ILE A 16 2.03 9.29 -22.70
CA ILE A 16 3.02 9.80 -23.65
C ILE A 16 3.28 8.79 -24.79
N PHE A 17 3.21 7.49 -24.50
CA PHE A 17 3.41 6.45 -25.51
C PHE A 17 2.08 6.00 -26.16
N ALA A 18 1.02 5.93 -25.38
CA ALA A 18 -0.29 5.49 -25.84
C ALA A 18 -0.92 6.48 -26.84
N ILE A 19 -0.75 7.79 -26.65
CA ILE A 19 -1.33 8.82 -27.53
C ILE A 19 -0.80 8.71 -28.97
N PRO A 20 0.52 8.70 -29.21
CA PRO A 20 1.06 8.53 -30.56
C PRO A 20 0.57 7.24 -31.24
N LEU A 21 0.60 6.13 -30.50
CA LEU A 21 0.19 4.83 -31.01
C LEU A 21 -1.31 4.80 -31.35
N GLY A 22 -2.14 5.35 -30.47
CA GLY A 22 -3.58 5.47 -30.67
C GLY A 22 -3.92 6.34 -31.88
N ASN A 23 -3.20 7.44 -32.07
CA ASN A 23 -3.41 8.31 -33.22
C ASN A 23 -3.03 7.59 -34.53
N TYR A 24 -1.90 6.87 -34.56
CA TYR A 24 -1.52 6.02 -35.69
C TYR A 24 -2.56 4.93 -35.97
N ALA A 25 -3.07 4.27 -34.92
CA ALA A 25 -4.12 3.26 -35.03
C ALA A 25 -5.40 3.83 -35.66
N VAL A 26 -5.82 5.02 -35.23
CA VAL A 26 -6.98 5.73 -35.80
C VAL A 26 -6.76 6.04 -37.29
N PHE A 27 -5.61 6.59 -37.67
CA PHE A 27 -5.31 6.83 -39.09
C PHE A 27 -5.36 5.54 -39.91
N ARG A 28 -4.90 4.43 -39.34
CA ARG A 28 -4.93 3.12 -40.01
C ARG A 28 -6.34 2.56 -40.17
N LEU A 29 -7.19 2.74 -39.17
CA LEU A 29 -8.62 2.41 -39.27
C LEU A 29 -9.30 3.24 -40.36
N LEU A 30 -9.01 4.54 -40.42
CA LEU A 30 -9.53 5.44 -41.45
C LEU A 30 -9.03 5.08 -42.86
N ALA A 31 -7.82 4.50 -42.95
CA ALA A 31 -7.27 3.97 -44.20
C ALA A 31 -7.89 2.62 -44.63
N GLY A 32 -8.84 2.07 -43.87
CA GLY A 32 -9.54 0.80 -44.18
C GLY A 32 -8.84 -0.45 -43.64
N GLU A 33 -7.71 -0.30 -42.96
CA GLU A 33 -6.95 -1.42 -42.41
C GLU A 33 -7.42 -1.76 -40.99
N VAL A 34 -8.63 -2.30 -40.92
CA VAL A 34 -9.36 -2.54 -39.66
C VAL A 34 -8.61 -3.51 -38.74
N ALA A 35 -8.02 -4.57 -39.28
CA ALA A 35 -7.30 -5.56 -38.47
C ALA A 35 -6.08 -4.95 -37.76
N LEU A 36 -5.23 -4.24 -38.51
CA LEU A 36 -4.03 -3.61 -37.94
C LEU A 36 -4.40 -2.45 -37.03
N GLY A 37 -5.24 -1.53 -37.51
CA GLY A 37 -5.66 -0.36 -36.74
C GLY A 37 -6.40 -0.75 -35.46
N GLY A 38 -7.30 -1.73 -35.52
CA GLY A 38 -8.04 -2.23 -34.37
C GLY A 38 -7.12 -2.92 -33.36
N GLY A 39 -6.21 -3.78 -33.83
CA GLY A 39 -5.23 -4.44 -32.96
C GLY A 39 -4.35 -3.43 -32.23
N LEU A 40 -3.84 -2.42 -32.94
CA LEU A 40 -3.02 -1.36 -32.34
C LEU A 40 -3.81 -0.49 -31.37
N LEU A 41 -5.09 -0.20 -31.66
CA LEU A 41 -5.96 0.54 -30.77
C LEU A 41 -6.19 -0.22 -29.44
N VAL A 42 -6.44 -1.53 -29.53
CA VAL A 42 -6.57 -2.39 -28.34
C VAL A 42 -5.28 -2.37 -27.51
N VAL A 43 -4.13 -2.49 -28.16
CA VAL A 43 -2.83 -2.39 -27.47
C VAL A 43 -2.66 -1.04 -26.79
N ALA A 44 -2.98 0.07 -27.46
CA ALA A 44 -2.88 1.41 -26.88
C ALA A 44 -3.76 1.57 -25.63
N VAL A 45 -5.01 1.07 -25.66
CA VAL A 45 -5.91 1.06 -24.50
C VAL A 45 -5.36 0.16 -23.39
N ALA A 46 -4.93 -1.06 -23.74
CA ALA A 46 -4.33 -2.00 -22.81
C ALA A 46 -3.11 -1.39 -22.09
N MET A 47 -2.28 -0.62 -22.81
CA MET A 47 -1.10 0.06 -22.26
C MET A 47 -1.44 1.07 -21.14
N VAL A 48 -2.66 1.60 -21.13
CA VAL A 48 -3.16 2.52 -20.09
C VAL A 48 -3.90 1.76 -18.98
N VAL A 49 -4.66 0.74 -19.34
CA VAL A 49 -5.57 0.04 -18.42
C VAL A 49 -4.89 -1.10 -17.64
N LEU A 50 -4.02 -1.90 -18.27
CA LEU A 50 -3.33 -3.01 -17.60
C LEU A 50 -2.51 -2.56 -16.37
N PRO A 51 -1.70 -1.48 -16.43
CA PRO A 51 -0.91 -1.04 -15.28
C PRO A 51 -1.78 -0.77 -14.05
N GLN A 52 -2.96 -0.18 -14.28
CA GLN A 52 -3.92 0.16 -13.24
C GLN A 52 -4.57 -1.07 -12.59
N TYR A 53 -4.58 -2.22 -13.28
CA TYR A 53 -5.22 -3.45 -12.79
C TYR A 53 -4.24 -4.45 -12.17
N PHE A 54 -3.00 -4.53 -12.67
CA PHE A 54 -2.03 -5.56 -12.26
C PHE A 54 -0.88 -5.05 -11.39
N LEU A 55 -0.54 -3.76 -11.48
CA LEU A 55 0.65 -3.19 -10.85
C LEU A 55 0.29 -2.13 -9.83
N ASP A 56 -0.78 -2.31 -9.06
CA ASP A 56 -1.19 -1.36 -8.03
C ASP A 56 -0.03 -1.16 -7.02
N PRO A 57 0.72 -0.04 -7.11
CA PRO A 57 2.00 0.09 -6.42
C PRO A 57 1.78 0.21 -4.91
N ALA A 58 0.60 0.70 -4.50
CA ALA A 58 0.18 0.76 -3.11
C ALA A 58 0.01 -0.64 -2.51
N GLN A 59 -0.50 -1.61 -3.28
CA GLN A 59 -0.70 -2.99 -2.85
C GLN A 59 0.65 -3.69 -2.64
N ILE A 60 1.58 -3.52 -3.58
CA ILE A 60 2.93 -4.09 -3.51
C ILE A 60 3.70 -3.46 -2.35
N LEU A 61 3.65 -2.12 -2.21
CA LEU A 61 4.34 -1.42 -1.13
C LEU A 61 3.75 -1.75 0.25
N ARG A 62 2.42 -1.86 0.37
CA ARG A 62 1.78 -2.34 1.61
C ARG A 62 2.20 -3.75 1.97
N ARG A 63 2.26 -4.67 0.99
CA ARG A 63 2.73 -6.05 1.21
C ARG A 63 4.19 -6.10 1.64
N LEU A 64 5.05 -5.28 1.03
CA LEU A 64 6.44 -5.14 1.43
C LEU A 64 6.55 -4.58 2.85
N LEU A 65 5.81 -3.50 3.13
CA LEU A 65 5.83 -2.84 4.42
C LEU A 65 5.27 -3.76 5.51
N SER A 66 4.16 -4.47 5.28
CA SER A 66 3.61 -5.44 6.23
C SER A 66 4.49 -6.69 6.40
N GLY A 67 5.20 -7.09 5.34
CA GLY A 67 6.12 -8.23 5.40
C GLY A 67 7.44 -7.90 6.10
N LEU A 68 7.84 -6.62 6.11
CA LEU A 68 9.05 -6.14 6.76
C LEU A 68 8.78 -5.42 8.10
N LEU A 69 7.53 -5.14 8.47
CA LEU A 69 7.19 -4.49 9.74
C LEU A 69 7.39 -5.51 10.87
N PRO A 70 8.42 -5.37 11.71
CA PRO A 70 8.71 -6.33 12.76
C PRO A 70 7.56 -6.34 13.76
N SER A 71 7.09 -7.54 14.12
CA SER A 71 6.10 -7.76 15.19
C SER A 71 6.50 -7.14 16.53
N GLN A 72 7.77 -6.77 16.69
CA GLN A 72 8.31 -6.07 17.85
C GLN A 72 7.73 -4.65 18.02
N LEU A 73 7.13 -4.04 16.99
CA LEU A 73 6.41 -2.76 17.10
C LEU A 73 4.91 -2.91 17.39
N ARG A 74 4.39 -4.14 17.39
CA ARG A 74 2.98 -4.43 17.68
C ARG A 74 2.75 -4.82 19.15
N GLY A 75 3.83 -5.01 19.93
CA GLY A 75 3.79 -5.67 21.24
C GLY A 75 3.99 -4.79 22.48
N ASP A 76 4.42 -3.53 22.38
CA ASP A 76 4.78 -2.74 23.58
C ASP A 76 3.63 -1.93 24.21
N ASP A 77 2.42 -1.93 23.61
CA ASP A 77 1.24 -1.26 24.20
C ASP A 77 0.26 -2.23 24.90
N ALA A 78 0.58 -3.54 25.00
CA ALA A 78 -0.28 -4.56 25.60
C ALA A 78 0.19 -5.05 26.98
N ALA A 79 1.01 -4.25 27.68
CA ALA A 79 1.36 -4.47 29.08
C ALA A 79 1.08 -3.21 29.92
N ALA A 80 -0.17 -2.76 29.91
CA ALA A 80 -0.71 -2.00 31.03
C ALA A 80 -2.07 -2.59 31.40
N PRO A 81 -2.11 -3.37 32.49
CA PRO A 81 -3.02 -3.10 33.58
C PRO A 81 -2.16 -2.60 34.77
N GLU A 82 -2.30 -1.34 35.14
CA GLU A 82 -3.21 -0.91 36.21
C GLU A 82 -2.73 -1.42 37.59
N THR A 83 -2.02 -0.53 38.29
CA THR A 83 -2.12 -0.22 39.73
C THR A 83 -2.60 -1.31 40.70
N GLU A 84 -1.69 -1.75 41.57
CA GLU A 84 -1.92 -2.15 42.97
C GLU A 84 -0.53 -2.08 43.65
N ASP A 85 -0.11 -0.89 44.09
CA ASP A 85 -0.18 -0.46 45.49
C ASP A 85 -0.14 -1.61 46.51
N ASP A 86 1.08 -2.04 46.88
CA ASP A 86 1.31 -2.62 48.20
C ASP A 86 2.62 -2.05 48.76
N SER A 87 2.51 -0.85 49.30
CA SER A 87 3.53 -0.23 50.14
C SER A 87 3.62 -0.94 51.50
N PRO A 88 4.79 -0.90 52.16
CA PRO A 88 5.18 -1.87 53.18
C PRO A 88 4.50 -1.59 54.53
N SER A 89 3.88 -2.61 55.13
CA SER A 89 3.38 -2.55 56.51
C SER A 89 4.07 -3.59 57.40
N VAL A 90 5.36 -3.38 57.69
CA VAL A 90 5.99 -4.00 58.87
C VAL A 90 6.13 -2.94 59.94
N ALA A 91 5.02 -2.71 60.64
CA ALA A 91 4.99 -2.07 61.95
C ALA A 91 3.99 -2.83 62.81
N VAL A 92 4.45 -3.91 63.44
CA VAL A 92 3.80 -4.47 64.63
C VAL A 92 4.89 -4.66 65.68
N GLY A 93 5.00 -3.67 66.56
CA GLY A 93 5.55 -3.86 67.89
C GLY A 93 4.44 -4.40 68.79
N SER A 94 4.71 -5.58 69.36
CA SER A 94 4.13 -6.22 70.54
C SER A 94 4.82 -7.59 70.57
N ASP A 95 5.34 -8.16 71.63
CA ASP A 95 5.19 -7.95 73.06
C ASP A 95 6.30 -8.80 73.71
N SER A 96 6.68 -8.42 74.92
CA SER A 96 7.24 -9.24 76.01
C SER A 96 7.21 -10.76 75.82
N ASP A 97 8.33 -11.46 76.07
CA ASP A 97 8.39 -12.57 77.05
C ASP A 97 9.72 -13.36 77.07
N ASP A 98 10.19 -13.58 78.31
CA ASP A 98 10.86 -14.77 78.88
C ASP A 98 12.27 -15.24 78.45
N ARG A 99 13.26 -14.90 79.31
CA ARG A 99 14.26 -15.78 79.99
C ARG A 99 15.69 -15.24 80.04
#